data_AF-A0A661FDT4-F1
#
_entry.id   AF-A0A661FDT4-F1
#
_cell.length_a   1.000
_cell.length_b   1.000
_cell.length_c   1.000
_cell.angle_alpha   90.00
_cell.angle_beta   90.00
_cell.angle_gamma   90.00
#
_symmetry.space_group_name_H-M   'P 1'
#
loop_
_entity.id
_entity.type
_entity.pdbx_description
1 polymer ?
#
loop_
_entity_poly.entity_id
_entity_poly.type
_entity_poly.pdbx_seq_one_letter_code
_entity_poly.pdbx_strand_id
1 'polypeptide(L)'
;TEDLRKIGTQKWLSLFTNGVESYMNYRRTGFPTEIGNVPVSVTQSFPLRTRYPTLEADNNTEEYDIAVSRLGKDDQTALIWLLK
;
A
#
# COMPACT_ATOMS: atom_id res chain seq x y z
N THR A 1 18.52 12.53 -6.17
CA THR A 1 17.31 12.30 -5.34
C THR A 1 16.34 13.46 -5.42
N GLU A 2 16.83 14.71 -5.39
CA GLU A 2 15.97 15.90 -5.49
C GLU A 2 15.12 15.95 -6.77
N ASP A 3 15.67 15.58 -7.93
CA ASP A 3 14.89 15.54 -9.18
C ASP A 3 13.78 14.47 -9.15
N LEU A 4 14.07 13.29 -8.57
CA LEU A 4 13.07 12.23 -8.39
C LEU A 4 11.96 12.65 -7.42
N ARG A 5 12.29 13.43 -6.39
CA ARG A 5 11.31 14.02 -5.48
C ARG A 5 10.38 14.96 -6.22
N LYS A 6 10.92 15.89 -7.02
CA LYS A 6 10.14 16.82 -7.86
C LYS A 6 9.22 16.06 -8.82
N ILE A 7 9.74 15.08 -9.54
CA ILE A 7 8.97 14.25 -10.47
C ILE A 7 7.87 13.47 -9.73
N GLY A 8 8.22 12.81 -8.63
CA GLY A 8 7.29 12.02 -7.82
C GLY A 8 6.14 12.86 -7.27
N THR A 9 6.45 14.03 -6.69
CA THR A 9 5.44 14.95 -6.14
C THR A 9 4.54 15.53 -7.24
N GLN A 10 5.10 15.98 -8.37
CA GLN A 10 4.28 16.50 -9.48
C GLN A 10 3.39 15.41 -10.08
N LYS A 11 3.90 14.17 -10.20
CA LYS A 11 3.09 13.04 -10.62
C LYS A 11 1.95 12.76 -9.64
N TRP A 12 2.22 12.75 -8.34
CA TRP A 12 1.18 12.55 -7.32
C TRP A 12 0.07 13.61 -7.41
N LEU A 13 0.42 14.89 -7.57
CA LEU A 13 -0.53 15.98 -7.78
C LEU A 13 -1.36 15.78 -9.06
N SER A 14 -0.73 15.38 -10.16
CA SER A 14 -1.42 15.14 -11.44
C SER A 14 -2.44 13.99 -11.36
N LEU A 15 -2.28 13.08 -10.40
CA LEU A 15 -3.15 11.92 -10.18
C LEU A 15 -4.27 12.20 -9.19
N PHE A 16 -4.58 13.46 -8.87
CA PHE A 16 -5.63 13.81 -7.90
C PHE A 16 -6.98 13.14 -8.18
N THR A 17 -7.37 13.02 -9.45
CA THR A 17 -8.62 12.35 -9.86
C THR A 17 -8.50 10.84 -10.04
N ASN A 18 -7.30 10.28 -9.85
CA ASN A 18 -7.00 8.86 -9.96
C ASN A 18 -6.33 8.33 -8.68
N GLY A 19 -7.17 8.10 -7.67
CA GLY A 19 -6.73 7.71 -6.33
C GLY A 19 -5.94 6.39 -6.28
N VAL A 20 -6.28 5.41 -7.12
CA VAL A 20 -5.58 4.11 -7.16
C VAL A 20 -4.14 4.29 -7.64
N GLU A 21 -3.94 5.01 -8.74
CA GLU A 21 -2.59 5.28 -9.27
C GLU A 21 -1.78 6.19 -8.34
N SER A 22 -2.45 7.15 -7.70
CA SER A 22 -1.84 8.01 -6.68
C SER A 22 -1.32 7.19 -5.48
N TYR A 23 -2.16 6.29 -4.95
CA TYR A 23 -1.82 5.37 -3.87
C TYR A 23 -0.69 4.40 -4.22
N MET A 24 -0.69 3.85 -5.45
CA MET A 24 0.37 2.99 -5.95
C MET A 24 1.70 3.75 -6.13
N ASN A 25 1.67 4.96 -6.72
CA ASN A 25 2.88 5.76 -6.92
C ASN A 25 3.49 6.19 -5.59
N TYR A 26 2.69 6.72 -4.67
CA TYR A 26 3.16 7.15 -3.36
C TYR A 26 3.91 6.03 -2.62
N ARG A 27 3.32 4.83 -2.54
CA ARG A 27 3.98 3.68 -1.87
C ARG A 27 5.26 3.23 -2.56
N ARG A 28 5.34 3.33 -3.89
CA ARG A 28 6.52 2.91 -4.67
C ARG A 28 7.66 3.93 -4.62
N THR A 29 7.35 5.23 -4.54
CA THR A 29 8.34 6.31 -4.62
C THR A 29 8.68 6.93 -3.27
N GLY A 30 7.79 6.84 -2.28
CA GLY A 30 7.88 7.58 -1.02
C GLY A 30 7.63 9.09 -1.16
N PHE A 31 7.13 9.55 -2.31
CA PHE A 31 6.89 10.98 -2.58
C PHE A 31 5.40 11.27 -2.80
N PRO A 32 4.86 12.38 -2.26
CA PRO A 32 5.55 13.39 -1.43
C PRO A 32 5.86 12.90 -0.01
N THR A 33 7.00 13.32 0.55
CA THR A 33 7.46 12.93 1.91
C THR A 33 6.64 13.57 3.03
N GLU A 34 5.85 14.59 2.69
CA GLU A 34 5.03 15.40 3.59
C GLU A 34 3.71 14.69 3.98
N ILE A 35 3.38 13.56 3.36
CA ILE A 35 2.26 12.70 3.77
C ILE A 35 2.68 11.97 5.06
N GLY A 36 2.54 12.67 6.18
CA GLY A 36 2.86 12.16 7.51
C GLY A 36 1.88 11.10 8.03
N ASN A 37 2.07 10.73 9.29
CA ASN A 37 1.25 9.73 9.98
C ASN A 37 -0.25 10.01 9.83
N VAL A 38 -1.00 8.97 9.50
CA VAL A 38 -2.46 8.99 9.39
C VAL A 38 -3.02 8.79 10.80
N PRO A 39 -3.45 9.84 11.53
CA PRO A 39 -3.77 9.75 12.96
C PRO A 39 -4.96 8.83 13.25
N VAL A 40 -5.80 8.64 12.23
CA VAL A 40 -7.00 7.79 12.26
C VAL A 40 -6.71 6.33 11.88
N SER A 41 -5.48 5.99 11.52
CA SER A 41 -5.12 4.61 11.15
C SER A 41 -5.02 3.74 12.40
N VAL A 42 -5.68 2.58 12.37
CA VAL A 42 -5.61 1.56 13.43
C VAL A 42 -4.17 1.05 13.62
N THR A 43 -3.38 1.01 12.54
CA THR A 43 -1.98 0.59 12.60
C THR A 43 -1.02 1.74 12.92
N GLN A 44 -1.53 2.97 13.07
CA GLN A 44 -0.76 4.22 13.19
C GLN A 44 0.27 4.44 12.07
N SER A 45 0.20 3.63 11.01
CA SER A 45 1.05 3.66 9.84
C SER A 45 0.20 3.85 8.59
N PHE A 46 0.83 4.31 7.51
CA PHE A 46 0.19 4.31 6.19
C PHE A 46 -0.02 2.86 5.72
N PRO A 47 -1.22 2.46 5.27
CA PRO A 47 -1.48 1.10 4.81
C PRO A 47 -0.74 0.83 3.49
N LEU A 48 -0.02 -0.28 3.42
CA LEU A 48 0.76 -0.72 2.28
C LEU A 48 0.00 -1.70 1.38
N ARG A 49 -1.11 -2.28 1.86
CA ARG A 49 -2.05 -3.10 1.10
C ARG A 49 -3.44 -3.11 1.72
N THR A 50 -4.40 -3.67 0.99
CA THR A 50 -5.67 -4.14 1.55
C THR A 50 -5.53 -5.59 2.00
N ARG A 51 -6.27 -5.98 3.03
CA ARG A 51 -6.41 -7.40 3.41
C ARG A 51 -7.22 -8.15 2.36
N TYR A 52 -7.07 -9.47 2.30
CA TYR A 52 -7.99 -10.28 1.51
C TYR A 52 -9.42 -10.19 2.09
N PRO A 53 -10.46 -10.40 1.28
CA PRO A 53 -11.82 -10.51 1.79
C PRO A 53 -11.90 -11.63 2.83
N THR A 54 -12.63 -11.41 3.92
CA THR A 54 -12.73 -12.40 5.02
C THR A 54 -13.36 -13.72 4.55
N LEU A 55 -14.24 -13.67 3.56
CA LEU A 55 -14.86 -14.85 2.94
C LEU A 55 -13.83 -15.80 2.29
N GLU A 56 -12.64 -15.33 1.89
CA GLU A 56 -11.61 -16.23 1.35
C GLU A 56 -11.07 -17.19 2.41
N ALA A 57 -10.98 -16.74 3.67
CA ALA A 57 -10.56 -17.59 4.77
C ALA A 57 -11.60 -18.70 5.07
N ASP A 58 -12.88 -18.44 4.80
CA ASP A 58 -13.98 -19.39 5.05
C ASP A 58 -14.25 -20.32 3.86
N ASN A 59 -14.24 -19.77 2.64
CA ASN A 59 -14.69 -20.48 1.43
C ASN A 59 -13.54 -21.07 0.60
N ASN A 60 -12.31 -20.60 0.81
CA ASN A 60 -11.14 -20.97 0.02
C ASN A 60 -9.87 -21.06 0.90
N THR A 61 -10.03 -21.67 2.07
CA THR A 61 -9.04 -21.68 3.15
C THR A 61 -7.65 -22.14 2.69
N GLU A 62 -7.57 -23.19 1.88
CA GLU A 62 -6.29 -23.75 1.41
C GLU A 62 -5.46 -22.71 0.62
N GLU A 63 -6.08 -22.06 -0.38
CA GLU A 63 -5.39 -21.06 -1.19
C GLU A 63 -5.14 -19.76 -0.42
N TYR A 64 -6.05 -19.40 0.50
CA TYR A 64 -5.85 -18.30 1.43
C TYR A 64 -4.58 -18.53 2.27
N ASP A 65 -4.44 -19.69 2.89
CA ASP A 65 -3.29 -20.03 3.74
C ASP A 65 -1.99 -20.08 2.94
N ILE A 66 -2.02 -20.61 1.71
CA ILE A 66 -0.87 -20.58 0.80
C ILE A 66 -0.45 -19.13 0.49
N ALA A 67 -1.40 -18.25 0.17
CA ALA A 67 -1.11 -16.85 -0.12
C ALA A 67 -0.56 -16.11 1.11
N VAL A 68 -1.16 -16.33 2.28
CA VAL A 68 -0.72 -15.71 3.54
C VAL A 68 0.67 -16.20 3.95
N SER A 69 0.99 -17.48 3.73
CA SER A 69 2.34 -18.01 4.02
C SER A 69 3.43 -17.30 3.23
N ARG A 70 3.15 -16.89 1.98
CA ARG A 70 4.07 -16.12 1.12
C ARG A 70 4.17 -14.65 1.54
N LEU A 71 3.11 -14.10 2.13
CA LEU A 71 3.02 -12.72 2.59
C LEU A 71 3.59 -12.54 4.01
N GLY A 72 3.60 -13.60 4.82
CA GLY A 72 3.95 -13.62 6.23
C GLY A 72 2.77 -13.32 7.17
N LYS A 73 1.91 -12.36 6.81
CA LYS A 73 0.67 -12.03 7.54
C LYS A 73 -0.31 -11.25 6.66
N ASP A 74 -1.62 -11.48 6.80
CA ASP A 74 -2.65 -10.70 6.10
C ASP A 74 -3.08 -9.46 6.90
N ASP A 75 -2.19 -8.47 6.96
CA ASP A 75 -2.52 -7.14 7.49
C ASP A 75 -2.14 -6.01 6.54
N GLN A 76 -2.56 -4.79 6.87
CA GLN A 76 -2.34 -3.60 6.04
C GLN A 76 -0.87 -3.17 5.99
N THR A 77 0.01 -3.73 6.83
CA THR A 77 1.44 -3.37 6.90
C THR A 77 2.33 -4.32 6.09
N ALA A 78 1.82 -5.49 5.69
CA ALA A 78 2.60 -6.42 4.90
C ALA A 78 2.92 -5.86 3.50
N LEU A 79 4.17 -6.08 3.07
CA LEU A 79 4.67 -5.60 1.79
C LEU A 79 4.14 -6.46 0.64
N ILE A 80 3.76 -5.81 -0.46
CA ILE A 80 3.53 -6.49 -1.74
C ILE A 80 4.85 -6.58 -2.50
N TRP A 81 4.97 -7.52 -3.43
CA TRP A 81 6.23 -7.79 -4.15
C TRP A 81 6.83 -6.56 -4.88
N LEU A 82 5.99 -5.59 -5.26
CA LEU A 82 6.41 -4.36 -5.94
C LEU A 82 7.02 -3.30 -5.02
N LEU A 83 6.85 -3.43 -3.71
CA LEU A 83 7.38 -2.49 -2.72
C LEU A 83 8.71 -3.02 -2.17
N LYS A 84 9.63 -2.11 -1.85
CA LYS A 84 10.97 -2.40 -1.34
C LYS A 84 11.24 -1.62 -0.06
#